data_AF-A0A8T4BT55-F1
#
_entry.id   AF-A0A8T4BT55-F1
#
_cell.length_a   1.000
_cell.length_b   1.000
_cell.length_c   1.000
_cell.angle_alpha   90.00
_cell.angle_beta   90.00
_cell.angle_gamma   90.00
#
_symmetry.space_group_name_H-M   'P 1'
#
loop_
_entity.id
_entity.type
_entity.pdbx_description
1 polymer ?
#
loop_
_entity_poly.entity_id
_entity_poly.type
_entity_poly.pdbx_seq_one_letter_code
_entity_poly.pdbx_strand_id
1 'polypeptide(L)'
;MNNKGELTTTQIISLIILRAGFSIVLIFLFRLNLGDISDKEICHNSVVLQSKSLVGSNLNCKTNYACISDGGECSNFVAQSEIKVNSSNEEEIFQVIADEMADCWWMFGQGEINYPVNNGGYSCAICNVVKFDSKVQENFEDLSYVDFFKYLANKPKEGTETYLKYLYGFYTVEEAQSLIKEESKPLFTSVFSTENKYAIIMGFNPELGKEEAGDYIHPLIVPFDQLSSSTNCARFDLTSA
;
A
#
# COMPACT_ATOMS: atom_id res chain seq x y z
N MET A 1 44.65 -7.37 53.02
CA MET A 1 43.19 -7.17 53.15
C MET A 1 42.83 -5.96 52.29
N ASN A 2 42.20 -6.19 51.15
CA ASN A 2 41.83 -5.15 50.18
C ASN A 2 40.39 -4.71 50.45
N ASN A 3 40.19 -3.47 50.90
CA ASN A 3 38.87 -2.86 51.06
C ASN A 3 38.30 -2.49 49.67
N LYS A 4 37.67 -3.46 48.99
CA LYS A 4 36.99 -3.29 47.70
C LYS A 4 35.47 -3.16 47.88
N GLY A 5 35.00 -2.14 48.61
CA GLY A 5 33.57 -2.07 48.94
C GLY A 5 32.96 -0.73 49.35
N GLU A 6 33.68 0.40 49.30
CA GLU A 6 33.03 1.70 49.47
C GLU A 6 32.56 2.22 48.11
N LEU A 7 31.33 1.84 47.73
CA LEU A 7 30.57 2.65 46.79
C LEU A 7 30.37 4.01 47.44
N THR A 8 30.99 5.03 46.86
CA THR A 8 30.91 6.40 47.38
C THR A 8 29.44 6.82 47.32
N THR A 9 28.91 7.43 48.39
CA THR A 9 27.51 7.89 48.47
C THR A 9 27.05 8.67 47.23
N THR A 10 27.96 9.38 46.57
CA THR A 10 27.77 10.08 45.30
C THR A 10 27.35 9.18 44.15
N GLN A 11 27.91 7.97 44.04
CA GLN A 11 27.56 6.99 42.99
C GLN A 11 26.14 6.47 43.17
N ILE A 12 25.69 6.27 44.40
CA ILE A 12 24.34 5.84 44.72
C ILE A 12 23.32 6.93 44.33
N ILE A 13 23.60 8.18 44.69
CA ILE A 13 22.74 9.32 44.35
C ILE A 13 22.65 9.51 42.82
N SER A 14 23.78 9.42 42.12
CA SER A 14 23.82 9.52 40.65
C SER A 14 22.98 8.43 39.97
N LEU A 15 23.04 7.19 40.47
CA LEU A 15 22.25 6.08 39.94
C LEU A 15 20.73 6.29 40.12
N ILE A 16 20.30 6.84 41.26
CA ILE A 16 18.89 7.15 41.53
C ILE A 16 18.38 8.21 40.56
N ILE A 17 19.14 9.30 40.37
CA ILE A 17 18.76 10.39 39.46
C ILE A 17 18.66 9.86 38.02
N LEU A 18 19.62 9.05 37.58
CA LEU A 18 19.62 8.46 36.24
C LEU A 18 18.40 7.54 36.02
N ARG A 19 18.09 6.68 36.99
CA ARG A 19 16.92 5.80 36.91
C ARG A 19 15.60 6.58 36.92
N ALA A 20 15.49 7.60 37.77
CA ALA A 20 14.32 8.47 37.83
C ALA A 20 14.13 9.26 36.52
N GLY A 21 15.21 9.84 35.98
CA GLY A 21 15.20 10.56 34.71
C GLY A 21 14.79 9.67 33.53
N PHE A 22 15.39 8.48 33.42
CA PHE A 22 15.01 7.51 32.38
C PHE A 22 13.54 7.08 32.50
N SER A 23 13.05 6.87 33.73
CA SER A 23 11.65 6.51 33.98
C SER A 23 10.68 7.61 33.53
N ILE A 24 11.01 8.88 33.78
CA ILE A 24 10.20 10.01 33.33
C ILE A 24 10.14 10.04 31.79
N VAL A 25 11.28 9.89 31.11
CA VAL A 25 11.34 9.84 29.64
C VAL A 25 10.50 8.69 29.08
N LEU A 26 10.59 7.49 29.67
CA LEU A 26 9.76 6.36 29.25
C LEU A 26 8.27 6.65 29.41
N ILE A 27 7.85 7.25 30.53
CA ILE A 27 6.45 7.65 30.74
C ILE A 27 6.00 8.63 29.66
N PHE A 28 6.85 9.59 29.29
CA PHE A 28 6.54 10.50 28.18
C PHE A 28 6.43 9.74 26.85
N LEU A 29 7.34 8.83 26.52
CA LEU A 29 7.26 8.04 25.29
C LEU A 29 5.99 7.17 25.22
N PHE A 30 5.62 6.53 26.33
CA PHE A 30 4.38 5.75 26.40
C PHE A 30 3.12 6.63 26.38
N ARG A 31 3.16 7.81 27.00
CA ARG A 31 2.02 8.76 27.00
C ARG A 31 1.84 9.51 25.69
N LEU A 32 2.90 9.66 24.90
CA LEU A 32 2.82 10.29 23.59
C LEU A 32 2.04 9.45 22.58
N ASN A 33 1.57 8.26 22.97
CA ASN A 33 0.76 7.36 22.15
C ASN A 33 1.36 7.28 20.75
N LEU A 34 2.67 6.96 20.71
CA LEU A 34 3.39 6.62 19.49
C LEU A 34 2.50 5.59 18.80
N GLY A 35 1.72 6.05 17.82
CA GLY A 35 0.65 5.25 17.24
C GLY A 35 1.20 3.91 16.79
N ASP A 36 0.36 2.88 16.79
CA ASP A 36 0.76 1.62 16.20
C ASP A 36 1.21 1.89 14.77
N ILE A 37 2.51 1.72 14.51
CA ILE A 37 3.08 1.93 13.18
C ILE A 37 2.42 0.90 12.28
N SER A 38 1.70 1.37 11.27
CA SER A 38 1.00 0.47 10.37
C SER A 38 1.99 -0.31 9.50
N ASP A 39 1.64 -1.52 9.06
CA ASP A 39 2.46 -2.26 8.10
C ASP A 39 2.72 -1.44 6.81
N LYS A 40 1.79 -0.53 6.45
CA LYS A 40 1.94 0.42 5.34
C LYS A 40 3.10 1.41 5.58
N GLU A 41 3.20 1.99 6.78
CA GLU A 41 4.30 2.89 7.16
C GLU A 41 5.64 2.15 7.28
N ILE A 42 5.63 0.91 7.78
CA ILE A 42 6.84 0.07 7.82
C ILE A 42 7.35 -0.18 6.39
N CYS A 43 6.45 -0.52 5.47
CA CYS A 43 6.78 -0.70 4.06
C CYS A 43 7.39 0.58 3.47
N HIS A 44 6.70 1.72 3.60
CA HIS A 44 7.18 3.01 3.09
C HIS A 44 8.57 3.36 3.62
N ASN A 45 8.76 3.26 4.94
CA ASN A 45 10.05 3.54 5.55
C ASN A 45 11.14 2.57 5.05
N SER A 46 10.81 1.30 4.82
CA SER A 46 11.76 0.34 4.27
C SER A 46 12.16 0.69 2.83
N VAL A 47 11.21 1.11 1.98
CA VAL A 47 11.48 1.58 0.61
C VAL A 47 12.36 2.83 0.62
N VAL A 48 12.04 3.81 1.47
CA VAL A 48 12.82 5.04 1.64
C VAL A 48 14.24 4.75 2.12
N LEU A 49 14.43 3.85 3.09
CA LEU A 49 15.75 3.46 3.57
C LEU A 49 16.54 2.71 2.49
N GLN A 50 15.87 1.82 1.76
CA GLN A 50 16.48 1.00 0.73
C GLN A 50 16.98 1.83 -0.45
N SER A 51 16.27 2.89 -0.84
CA SER A 51 16.72 3.82 -1.89
C SER A 51 17.96 4.62 -1.53
N LYS A 52 18.26 4.78 -0.23
CA LYS A 52 19.44 5.52 0.26
C LYS A 52 20.60 4.60 0.64
N SER A 53 20.34 3.30 0.81
CA SER A 53 21.35 2.34 1.24
C SER A 53 22.26 1.93 0.09
N LEU A 54 23.57 1.96 0.32
CA LEU A 54 24.57 1.39 -0.60
C LEU A 54 24.64 -0.14 -0.51
N VAL A 55 24.05 -0.72 0.55
CA VAL A 55 24.02 -2.16 0.80
C VAL A 55 22.58 -2.62 0.66
N GLY A 56 22.34 -3.53 -0.29
CA GLY A 56 21.00 -4.07 -0.54
C GLY A 56 20.44 -4.73 0.71
N SER A 57 19.32 -4.21 1.25
CA SER A 57 18.52 -4.86 2.28
C SER A 57 17.14 -5.21 1.73
N ASN A 58 16.43 -6.11 2.41
CA ASN A 58 15.14 -6.58 1.92
C ASN A 58 14.04 -5.59 2.34
N LEU A 59 13.08 -5.37 1.44
CA LEU A 59 11.92 -4.52 1.73
C LEU A 59 11.03 -5.20 2.77
N ASN A 60 10.56 -4.46 3.77
CA ASN A 60 9.66 -4.97 4.80
C ASN A 60 8.24 -4.54 4.49
N CYS A 61 7.74 -4.99 3.34
CA CYS A 61 6.38 -4.76 2.91
C CYS A 61 5.59 -6.05 3.13
N LYS A 62 4.35 -5.95 3.58
CA LYS A 62 3.48 -7.13 3.70
C LYS A 62 2.23 -6.87 2.90
N THR A 63 1.79 -7.88 2.16
CA THR A 63 0.48 -7.82 1.51
C THR A 63 -0.59 -7.79 2.58
N ASN A 64 -1.39 -6.73 2.59
CA ASN A 64 -2.58 -6.67 3.42
C ASN A 64 -3.72 -7.47 2.77
N TYR A 65 -4.60 -8.03 3.60
CA TYR A 65 -5.81 -8.73 3.14
C TYR A 65 -7.02 -8.03 3.73
N ALA A 66 -7.76 -7.27 2.92
CA ALA A 66 -8.88 -6.46 3.36
C ALA A 66 -10.23 -7.00 2.87
N CYS A 67 -11.21 -7.05 3.78
CA CYS A 67 -12.61 -7.33 3.46
C CYS A 67 -13.37 -5.99 3.37
N ILE A 68 -13.94 -5.68 2.22
CA ILE A 68 -14.82 -4.52 2.02
C ILE A 68 -16.24 -4.96 2.37
N SER A 69 -16.79 -4.43 3.46
CA SER A 69 -17.95 -5.02 4.13
C SER A 69 -19.01 -4.00 4.57
N ASP A 70 -20.28 -4.38 4.45
CA ASP A 70 -21.43 -3.70 5.10
C ASP A 70 -21.99 -4.56 6.25
N GLY A 71 -21.08 -5.22 6.98
CA GLY A 71 -21.39 -6.14 8.07
C GLY A 71 -21.91 -7.50 7.62
N GLY A 72 -21.53 -7.97 6.44
CA GLY A 72 -21.60 -9.36 5.99
C GLY A 72 -20.28 -10.09 6.21
N GLU A 73 -20.15 -11.32 5.70
CA GLU A 73 -18.93 -12.13 5.83
C GLU A 73 -18.20 -12.29 4.49
N CYS A 74 -16.88 -12.04 4.48
CA CYS A 74 -16.00 -12.41 3.36
C CYS A 74 -15.68 -13.91 3.38
N SER A 75 -16.64 -14.74 2.94
CA SER A 75 -16.50 -16.21 2.94
C SER A 75 -15.23 -16.69 2.20
N ASN A 76 -14.55 -17.71 2.74
CA ASN A 76 -13.32 -18.30 2.18
C ASN A 76 -12.17 -17.28 1.98
N PHE A 77 -12.12 -16.23 2.79
CA PHE A 77 -11.10 -15.20 2.75
C PHE A 77 -10.70 -14.81 4.17
N VAL A 78 -9.44 -15.04 4.53
CA VAL A 78 -8.91 -14.68 5.85
C VAL A 78 -8.46 -13.23 5.80
N ALA A 79 -9.41 -12.32 6.04
CA ALA A 79 -9.12 -10.90 6.10
C ALA A 79 -8.34 -10.56 7.38
N GLN A 80 -7.32 -9.73 7.24
CA GLN A 80 -6.58 -9.13 8.36
C GLN A 80 -7.27 -7.84 8.83
N SER A 81 -7.97 -7.17 7.93
CA SER A 81 -8.72 -5.94 8.21
C SER A 81 -10.11 -5.95 7.56
N GLU A 82 -11.07 -5.34 8.23
CA GLU A 82 -12.41 -5.08 7.69
C GLU A 82 -12.54 -3.57 7.42
N ILE A 83 -12.92 -3.20 6.20
CA ILE A 83 -13.19 -1.83 5.79
C ILE A 83 -14.69 -1.71 5.62
N LYS A 84 -15.31 -0.89 6.47
CA LYS A 84 -16.75 -0.71 6.47
C LYS A 84 -17.18 0.24 5.37
N VAL A 85 -18.18 -0.17 4.60
CA VAL A 85 -18.81 0.61 3.55
C VAL A 85 -20.33 0.48 3.63
N ASN A 86 -21.06 1.47 3.12
CA ASN A 86 -22.48 1.31 2.81
C ASN A 86 -22.64 0.57 1.48
N SER A 87 -23.15 -0.66 1.51
CA SER A 87 -23.34 -1.49 0.30
C SER A 87 -24.43 -0.97 -0.65
N SER A 88 -25.14 0.10 -0.31
CA SER A 88 -26.05 0.80 -1.23
C SER A 88 -25.40 1.98 -1.95
N ASN A 89 -24.13 2.28 -1.64
CA ASN A 89 -23.40 3.44 -2.15
C ASN A 89 -22.14 3.01 -2.92
N GLU A 90 -22.26 2.90 -4.24
CA GLU A 90 -21.16 2.52 -5.13
C GLU A 90 -19.94 3.44 -4.99
N GLU A 91 -20.15 4.75 -4.79
CA GLU A 91 -19.06 5.71 -4.64
C GLU A 91 -18.19 5.44 -3.40
N GLU A 92 -18.76 4.89 -2.34
CA GLU A 92 -18.01 4.55 -1.11
C GLU A 92 -17.13 3.33 -1.33
N ILE A 93 -17.60 2.37 -2.14
CA ILE A 93 -16.80 1.22 -2.57
C ILE A 93 -15.65 1.68 -3.45
N PHE A 94 -15.91 2.56 -4.42
CA PHE A 94 -14.87 3.16 -5.26
C PHE A 94 -13.86 3.97 -4.44
N GLN A 95 -14.33 4.68 -3.41
CA GLN A 95 -13.43 5.41 -2.50
C GLN A 95 -12.43 4.46 -1.84
N VAL A 96 -12.91 3.36 -1.26
CA VAL A 96 -12.03 2.39 -0.59
C VAL A 96 -11.02 1.78 -1.55
N ILE A 97 -11.43 1.42 -2.77
CA ILE A 97 -10.51 0.89 -3.78
C ILE A 97 -9.46 1.95 -4.16
N ALA A 98 -9.90 3.20 -4.38
CA ALA A 98 -9.01 4.31 -4.73
C ALA A 98 -8.01 4.64 -3.62
N ASP A 99 -8.44 4.59 -2.36
CA ASP A 99 -7.59 4.78 -1.18
C ASP A 99 -6.54 3.69 -1.06
N GLU A 100 -6.92 2.42 -1.24
CA GLU A 100 -5.96 1.32 -1.19
C GLU A 100 -4.95 1.36 -2.35
N MET A 101 -5.37 1.83 -3.54
CA MET A 101 -4.46 2.11 -4.66
C MET A 101 -3.52 3.28 -4.34
N ALA A 102 -4.04 4.35 -3.72
CA ALA A 102 -3.25 5.53 -3.37
C ALA A 102 -2.23 5.24 -2.27
N ASP A 103 -2.59 4.40 -1.31
CA ASP A 103 -1.69 3.89 -0.27
C ASP A 103 -0.62 3.01 -0.87
N CYS A 104 -0.98 2.12 -1.81
CA CYS A 104 -0.01 1.34 -2.56
C CYS A 104 1.00 2.24 -3.29
N TRP A 105 0.54 3.29 -3.94
CA TRP A 105 1.43 4.26 -4.59
C TRP A 105 2.36 4.97 -3.62
N TRP A 106 1.80 5.40 -2.48
CA TRP A 106 2.54 6.10 -1.43
C TRP A 106 3.60 5.21 -0.80
N MET A 107 3.27 3.95 -0.50
CA MET A 107 4.21 2.98 0.09
C MET A 107 5.50 2.83 -0.70
N PHE A 108 5.45 2.98 -2.02
CA PHE A 108 6.62 2.85 -2.88
C PHE A 108 7.20 4.19 -3.35
N GLY A 109 6.81 5.29 -2.69
CA GLY A 109 7.43 6.59 -2.89
C GLY A 109 6.96 7.32 -4.15
N GLN A 110 5.76 7.00 -4.65
CA GLN A 110 5.05 7.82 -5.65
C GLN A 110 5.83 8.06 -6.95
N GLY A 111 6.72 7.13 -7.33
CA GLY A 111 7.59 7.26 -8.50
C GLY A 111 8.81 8.17 -8.31
N GLU A 112 8.98 8.78 -7.13
CA GLU A 112 10.13 9.63 -6.79
C GLU A 112 11.30 8.83 -6.21
N ILE A 113 11.02 7.63 -5.70
CA ILE A 113 12.00 6.80 -4.98
C ILE A 113 12.45 5.63 -5.84
N ASN A 114 13.71 5.66 -6.26
CA ASN A 114 14.34 4.52 -6.92
C ASN A 114 14.80 3.51 -5.87
N TYR A 115 14.08 2.39 -5.76
CA TYR A 115 14.48 1.27 -4.92
C TYR A 115 15.16 0.19 -5.79
N PRO A 116 16.42 -0.17 -5.48
CA PRO A 116 17.15 -1.14 -6.29
C PRO A 116 16.53 -2.52 -6.12
N VAL A 117 15.89 -3.02 -7.18
CA VAL A 117 15.51 -4.42 -7.27
C VAL A 117 16.66 -5.17 -7.94
N ASN A 118 17.39 -5.98 -7.17
CA ASN A 118 18.62 -6.67 -7.61
C ASN A 118 18.40 -7.75 -8.69
N ASN A 119 17.22 -7.84 -9.27
CA ASN A 119 16.83 -8.91 -10.18
C ASN A 119 16.41 -8.27 -11.50
N GLY A 120 17.07 -8.62 -12.61
CA GLY A 120 16.66 -8.16 -13.94
C GLY A 120 15.22 -8.57 -14.26
N GLY A 121 14.48 -7.69 -14.93
CA GLY A 121 13.09 -7.90 -15.35
C GLY A 121 12.04 -7.17 -14.50
N TYR A 122 10.77 -7.34 -14.88
CA TYR A 122 9.61 -6.73 -14.23
C TYR A 122 9.41 -7.29 -12.83
N SER A 123 9.44 -6.40 -11.84
CA SER A 123 9.26 -6.77 -10.44
C SER A 123 8.05 -6.06 -9.86
N CYS A 124 7.12 -6.82 -9.27
CA CYS A 124 5.86 -6.27 -8.78
C CYS A 124 5.63 -6.61 -7.31
N ALA A 125 5.00 -5.68 -6.60
CA ALA A 125 4.52 -5.84 -5.25
C ALA A 125 3.00 -5.95 -5.24
N ILE A 126 2.48 -6.88 -4.45
CA ILE A 126 1.05 -6.94 -4.11
C ILE A 126 0.89 -6.18 -2.80
N CYS A 127 0.35 -4.97 -2.88
CA CYS A 127 0.14 -4.11 -1.73
C CYS A 127 -1.03 -4.60 -0.86
N ASN A 128 -2.15 -4.89 -1.51
CA ASN A 128 -3.37 -5.31 -0.85
C ASN A 128 -4.11 -6.34 -1.72
N VAL A 129 -4.77 -7.29 -1.08
CA VAL A 129 -5.77 -8.16 -1.69
C VAL A 129 -7.11 -7.83 -1.07
N VAL A 130 -8.05 -7.38 -1.88
CA VAL A 130 -9.39 -7.02 -1.44
C VAL A 130 -10.41 -8.08 -1.86
N LYS A 131 -11.41 -8.29 -1.00
CA LYS A 131 -12.60 -9.08 -1.31
C LYS A 131 -13.84 -8.34 -0.80
N PHE A 132 -14.94 -8.43 -1.53
CA PHE A 132 -16.24 -7.89 -1.13
C PHE A 132 -17.01 -8.92 -0.30
N ASP A 133 -17.74 -8.45 0.70
CA ASP A 133 -18.62 -9.31 1.48
C ASP A 133 -19.91 -9.68 0.74
N SER A 134 -20.70 -10.57 1.33
CA SER A 134 -21.95 -11.04 0.73
C SER A 134 -23.00 -9.93 0.54
N LYS A 135 -23.03 -8.90 1.39
CA LYS A 135 -24.03 -7.82 1.27
C LYS A 135 -23.69 -6.85 0.14
N VAL A 136 -22.41 -6.56 -0.04
CA VAL A 136 -21.93 -5.81 -1.20
C VAL A 136 -22.23 -6.59 -2.48
N GLN A 137 -22.01 -7.91 -2.48
CA GLN A 137 -22.33 -8.78 -3.62
C GLN A 137 -23.83 -8.83 -3.94
N GLU A 138 -24.69 -8.82 -2.92
CA GLU A 138 -26.15 -8.80 -3.10
C GLU A 138 -26.65 -7.51 -3.77
N ASN A 139 -25.99 -6.37 -3.51
CA ASN A 139 -26.37 -5.07 -4.07
C ASN A 139 -25.65 -4.76 -5.40
N PHE A 140 -24.45 -5.30 -5.60
CA PHE A 140 -23.63 -5.08 -6.78
C PHE A 140 -23.01 -6.40 -7.23
N GLU A 141 -23.55 -7.00 -8.30
CA GLU A 141 -22.93 -8.17 -8.94
C GLU A 141 -21.61 -7.77 -9.63
N ASP A 142 -21.66 -6.64 -10.34
CA ASP A 142 -20.57 -6.09 -11.13
C ASP A 142 -20.43 -4.58 -10.87
N LEU A 143 -19.19 -4.10 -10.77
CA LEU A 143 -18.87 -2.67 -10.75
C LEU A 143 -18.23 -2.25 -12.07
N SER A 144 -18.56 -1.07 -12.58
CA SER A 144 -18.08 -0.60 -13.88
C SER A 144 -16.66 0.00 -13.77
N TYR A 145 -15.71 -0.53 -14.55
CA TYR A 145 -14.34 0.01 -14.60
C TYR A 145 -14.31 1.46 -15.13
N VAL A 146 -15.21 1.78 -16.06
CA VAL A 146 -15.39 3.15 -16.56
C VAL A 146 -15.85 4.09 -15.46
N ASP A 147 -16.83 3.68 -14.66
CA ASP A 147 -17.38 4.53 -13.61
C ASP A 147 -16.41 4.68 -12.44
N PHE A 148 -15.61 3.65 -12.16
CA PHE A 148 -14.46 3.77 -11.26
C PHE A 148 -13.46 4.82 -11.77
N PHE A 149 -13.07 4.80 -13.05
CA PHE A 149 -12.15 5.81 -13.58
C PHE A 149 -12.74 7.22 -13.59
N LYS A 150 -14.05 7.36 -13.85
CA LYS A 150 -14.74 8.64 -13.67
C LYS A 150 -14.72 9.09 -12.21
N TYR A 151 -14.90 8.18 -11.27
CA TYR A 151 -14.76 8.49 -9.84
C TYR A 151 -13.35 9.03 -9.56
N LEU A 152 -12.30 8.34 -10.00
CA LEU A 152 -10.91 8.77 -9.83
C LEU A 152 -10.65 10.16 -10.42
N ALA A 153 -11.25 10.47 -11.58
CA ALA A 153 -11.09 11.75 -12.26
C ALA A 153 -11.78 12.91 -11.54
N ASN A 154 -12.90 12.66 -10.84
CA ASN A 154 -13.74 13.71 -10.27
C ASN A 154 -13.58 13.89 -8.76
N LYS A 155 -13.02 12.91 -8.05
CA LYS A 155 -12.91 12.95 -6.59
C LYS A 155 -11.51 13.38 -6.16
N PRO A 156 -11.40 14.41 -5.31
CA PRO A 156 -10.12 14.83 -4.77
C PRO A 156 -9.60 13.78 -3.79
N LYS A 157 -8.31 13.46 -3.89
CA LYS A 157 -7.61 12.77 -2.81
C LYS A 157 -7.27 13.82 -1.75
N GLU A 158 -7.60 13.56 -0.48
CA GLU A 158 -7.54 14.55 0.62
C GLU A 158 -6.32 15.49 0.56
N GLY A 159 -6.59 16.80 0.45
CA GLY A 159 -5.56 17.85 0.44
C GLY A 159 -4.67 17.89 -0.82
N THR A 160 -4.98 17.10 -1.84
CA THR A 160 -4.19 16.94 -3.06
C THR A 160 -5.05 17.05 -4.33
N GLU A 161 -4.50 16.60 -5.45
CA GLU A 161 -5.14 16.50 -6.76
C GLU A 161 -6.22 15.39 -6.76
N THR A 162 -6.90 15.17 -7.89
CA THR A 162 -7.82 14.03 -8.04
C THR A 162 -7.07 12.71 -7.95
N TYR A 163 -7.74 11.62 -7.58
CA TYR A 163 -7.07 10.31 -7.51
C TYR A 163 -6.43 9.93 -8.85
N LEU A 164 -7.11 10.20 -9.97
CA LEU A 164 -6.58 9.90 -11.30
C LEU A 164 -5.25 10.62 -11.55
N LYS A 165 -5.21 11.90 -11.15
CA LYS A 165 -4.02 12.74 -11.31
C LYS A 165 -2.90 12.31 -10.39
N TYR A 166 -3.22 11.99 -9.14
CA TYR A 166 -2.27 11.51 -8.15
C TYR A 166 -1.67 10.14 -8.55
N LEU A 167 -2.50 9.21 -8.99
CA LEU A 167 -2.10 7.84 -9.31
C LEU A 167 -1.36 7.74 -10.64
N TYR A 168 -1.82 8.47 -11.66
CA TYR A 168 -1.39 8.26 -13.04
C TYR A 168 -0.88 9.51 -13.75
N GLY A 169 -1.03 10.69 -13.15
CA GLY A 169 -0.61 11.95 -13.77
C GLY A 169 -1.61 12.56 -14.75
N PHE A 170 -2.81 11.99 -14.92
CA PHE A 170 -3.85 12.45 -15.85
C PHE A 170 -4.96 13.26 -15.18
N TYR A 171 -5.52 14.22 -15.92
CA TYR A 171 -6.66 15.00 -15.45
C TYR A 171 -8.00 14.44 -15.93
N THR A 172 -8.00 13.70 -17.04
CA THR A 172 -9.24 13.19 -17.65
C THR A 172 -9.18 11.69 -17.93
N VAL A 173 -10.35 11.07 -18.01
CA VAL A 173 -10.48 9.64 -18.33
C VAL A 173 -9.98 9.38 -19.75
N GLU A 174 -10.17 10.31 -20.68
CA GLU A 174 -9.71 10.19 -22.07
C GLU A 174 -8.19 10.17 -22.17
N GLU A 175 -7.49 10.98 -21.37
CA GLU A 175 -6.03 10.95 -21.26
C GLU A 175 -5.54 9.58 -20.76
N ALA A 176 -6.18 9.07 -19.70
CA ALA A 176 -5.85 7.75 -19.15
C ALA A 176 -6.13 6.60 -20.15
N GLN A 177 -7.22 6.69 -20.91
CA GLN A 177 -7.55 5.72 -21.96
C GLN A 177 -6.54 5.72 -23.10
N SER A 178 -5.95 6.88 -23.43
CA SER A 178 -5.03 7.01 -24.57
C SER A 178 -3.69 6.31 -24.37
N LEU A 179 -3.26 6.09 -23.11
CA LEU A 179 -1.98 5.47 -22.76
C LEU A 179 -2.07 3.97 -22.49
N ILE A 180 -3.27 3.49 -22.21
CA ILE A 180 -3.54 2.07 -22.11
C ILE A 180 -3.55 1.54 -23.55
N LYS A 181 -2.44 0.89 -23.95
CA LYS A 181 -2.20 0.34 -25.30
C LYS A 181 -3.44 -0.41 -25.81
N GLU A 182 -3.61 -0.49 -27.13
CA GLU A 182 -4.79 -1.12 -27.77
C GLU A 182 -5.11 -2.53 -27.25
N GLU A 183 -4.09 -3.28 -26.85
CA GLU A 183 -4.21 -4.63 -26.27
C GLU A 183 -4.90 -4.66 -24.90
N SER A 184 -4.91 -3.52 -24.20
CA SER A 184 -5.54 -3.31 -22.89
C SER A 184 -6.86 -2.53 -22.96
N LYS A 185 -7.39 -2.24 -24.17
CA LYS A 185 -8.79 -1.79 -24.35
C LYS A 185 -9.86 -2.66 -23.68
N PRO A 186 -9.72 -4.00 -23.58
CA PRO A 186 -10.71 -4.84 -22.89
C PRO A 186 -10.89 -4.46 -21.41
N LEU A 187 -9.88 -3.83 -20.80
CA LEU A 187 -9.85 -3.47 -19.40
C LEU A 187 -10.85 -2.34 -19.08
N PHE A 188 -11.04 -1.37 -19.98
CA PHE A 188 -12.05 -0.31 -19.81
C PHE A 188 -13.47 -0.77 -20.13
N THR A 189 -13.65 -1.85 -20.88
CA THR A 189 -14.96 -2.48 -21.07
C THR A 189 -15.24 -3.58 -20.05
N SER A 190 -14.27 -3.86 -19.18
CA SER A 190 -14.40 -4.88 -18.16
C SER A 190 -15.18 -4.38 -16.96
N VAL A 191 -15.68 -5.32 -16.18
CA VAL A 191 -16.38 -5.08 -14.92
C VAL A 191 -15.62 -5.74 -13.78
N PHE A 192 -15.71 -5.16 -12.59
CA PHE A 192 -15.28 -5.81 -11.36
C PHE A 192 -16.43 -6.67 -10.84
N SER A 193 -16.40 -7.97 -11.13
CA SER A 193 -17.31 -8.90 -10.47
C SER A 193 -16.97 -8.98 -8.98
N THR A 194 -17.91 -8.61 -8.12
CA THR A 194 -17.70 -8.54 -6.67
C THR A 194 -17.53 -9.91 -6.01
N GLU A 195 -17.81 -10.99 -6.74
CA GLU A 195 -17.52 -12.36 -6.32
C GLU A 195 -16.01 -12.67 -6.28
N ASN A 196 -15.23 -11.97 -7.11
CA ASN A 196 -13.81 -12.19 -7.26
C ASN A 196 -12.98 -11.53 -6.16
N LYS A 197 -11.76 -12.05 -5.98
CA LYS A 197 -10.70 -11.40 -5.20
C LYS A 197 -9.89 -10.53 -6.14
N TYR A 198 -9.49 -9.36 -5.67
CA TYR A 198 -8.66 -8.45 -6.46
C TYR A 198 -7.37 -8.14 -5.74
N ALA A 199 -6.26 -8.13 -6.48
CA ALA A 199 -4.98 -7.63 -6.00
C ALA A 199 -4.77 -6.21 -6.50
N ILE A 200 -4.37 -5.34 -5.59
CA ILE A 200 -3.81 -4.03 -5.91
C ILE A 200 -2.30 -4.22 -5.98
N ILE A 201 -1.79 -4.06 -7.20
CA ILE A 201 -0.39 -4.28 -7.52
C ILE A 201 0.24 -2.99 -8.00
N MET A 202 1.55 -2.90 -7.82
CA MET A 202 2.38 -1.95 -8.52
C MET A 202 3.72 -2.60 -8.83
N GLY A 203 4.58 -1.93 -9.59
CA GLY A 203 5.89 -2.51 -9.86
C GLY A 203 6.90 -1.56 -10.45
N PHE A 204 8.02 -2.15 -10.82
CA PHE A 204 9.16 -1.49 -11.43
C PHE A 204 9.60 -2.30 -12.64
N ASN A 205 9.86 -1.61 -13.75
CA ASN A 205 10.40 -2.19 -14.96
C ASN A 205 11.72 -1.48 -15.34
N PRO A 206 12.88 -2.13 -15.11
CA PRO A 206 14.17 -1.55 -15.48
C PRO A 206 14.38 -1.39 -16.99
N GLU A 207 13.55 -2.04 -17.82
CA GLU A 207 13.70 -2.02 -19.28
C GLU A 207 13.01 -0.83 -19.95
N LEU A 208 12.10 -0.12 -19.26
CA LEU A 208 11.40 1.03 -19.85
C LEU A 208 12.28 2.29 -19.98
N GLY A 209 13.42 2.33 -19.28
CA GLY A 209 14.45 3.33 -19.50
C GLY A 209 14.07 4.72 -18.96
N LYS A 210 15.10 5.53 -18.68
CA LYS A 210 14.96 6.81 -17.98
C LYS A 210 14.29 7.95 -18.78
N GLU A 211 13.93 7.73 -20.04
CA GLU A 211 13.50 8.81 -20.95
C GLU A 211 11.98 8.98 -21.05
N GLU A 212 11.17 7.98 -20.69
CA GLU A 212 9.71 8.08 -20.69
C GLU A 212 9.18 7.86 -19.27
N ALA A 213 8.74 8.94 -18.61
CA ALA A 213 7.90 8.94 -17.40
C ALA A 213 7.98 7.70 -16.48
N GLY A 214 9.19 7.40 -16.00
CA GLY A 214 9.46 6.52 -14.86
C GLY A 214 9.46 5.04 -15.16
N ASP A 215 10.49 4.35 -14.65
CA ASP A 215 10.63 2.89 -14.62
C ASP A 215 9.53 2.21 -13.75
N TYR A 216 8.39 2.86 -13.47
CA TYR A 216 7.38 2.38 -12.51
C TYR A 216 6.07 2.00 -13.21
N ILE A 217 5.48 0.93 -12.72
CA ILE A 217 4.13 0.54 -13.05
C ILE A 217 3.22 1.19 -12.02
N HIS A 218 2.38 2.13 -12.47
CA HIS A 218 1.35 2.74 -11.64
C HIS A 218 0.45 1.67 -10.99
N PRO A 219 -0.19 1.97 -9.84
CA PRO A 219 -1.05 1.00 -9.19
C PRO A 219 -2.17 0.52 -10.13
N LEU A 220 -2.40 -0.78 -10.12
CA LEU A 220 -3.46 -1.43 -10.89
C LEU A 220 -4.22 -2.37 -9.96
N ILE A 221 -5.53 -2.44 -10.18
CA ILE A 221 -6.37 -3.46 -9.55
C ILE A 221 -6.65 -4.55 -10.58
N VAL A 222 -6.32 -5.80 -10.23
CA VAL A 222 -6.45 -6.95 -11.13
C VAL A 222 -7.09 -8.14 -10.42
N PRO A 223 -7.88 -8.98 -11.12
CA PRO A 223 -8.37 -10.22 -10.54
C PRO A 223 -7.20 -11.07 -10.05
N PHE A 224 -7.29 -11.55 -8.81
CA PHE A 224 -6.20 -12.25 -8.13
C PHE A 224 -5.81 -13.55 -8.84
N ASP A 225 -6.78 -14.25 -9.41
CA ASP A 225 -6.59 -15.48 -10.19
C ASP A 225 -5.95 -15.23 -11.56
N GLN A 226 -5.98 -13.99 -12.04
CA GLN A 226 -5.40 -13.59 -13.32
C GLN A 226 -4.07 -12.84 -13.17
N LEU A 227 -3.52 -12.74 -11.96
CA LEU A 227 -2.26 -12.00 -11.70
C LEU A 227 -1.13 -12.37 -12.66
N SER A 228 -0.92 -13.67 -12.91
CA SER A 228 0.15 -14.15 -13.80
C SER A 228 -0.14 -13.96 -15.29
N SER A 229 -1.41 -13.87 -15.69
CA SER A 229 -1.80 -13.72 -17.10
C SER A 229 -2.01 -12.27 -17.51
N SER A 230 -2.42 -11.42 -16.57
CA SER A 230 -2.80 -10.02 -16.82
C SER A 230 -1.64 -9.05 -16.59
N THR A 231 -0.47 -9.55 -16.18
CA THR A 231 0.69 -8.72 -15.89
C THR A 231 1.96 -9.34 -16.47
N ASN A 232 2.91 -8.49 -16.85
CA ASN A 232 4.25 -8.93 -17.23
C ASN A 232 5.17 -9.14 -16.02
N CYS A 233 4.61 -9.18 -14.81
CA CYS A 233 5.38 -9.31 -13.57
C CYS A 233 6.04 -10.69 -13.52
N ALA A 234 7.36 -10.73 -13.74
CA ALA A 234 8.13 -11.98 -13.69
C ALA A 234 8.20 -12.55 -12.27
N ARG A 235 8.08 -11.69 -11.25
CA ARG A 235 7.97 -12.05 -9.84
C ARG A 235 6.94 -11.16 -9.15
N PHE A 236 6.05 -11.82 -8.43
CA PHE A 236 5.27 -11.23 -7.36
C PHE A 236 5.98 -11.55 -6.05
N ASP A 237 5.99 -10.59 -5.14
CA ASP A 237 6.68 -10.65 -3.84
C ASP A 237 8.09 -10.04 -3.84
N LEU A 238 8.14 -8.72 -4.05
CA LEU A 238 9.31 -7.88 -3.77
C LEU A 238 9.74 -7.89 -2.28
N THR A 239 8.97 -8.56 -1.41
CA THR A 239 9.07 -8.47 0.05
C THR A 239 9.72 -9.70 0.66
N SER A 240 9.74 -10.82 -0.06
CA SER A 240 10.40 -12.07 0.32
C SER A 240 11.79 -12.29 -0.30
N ALA A 241 12.40 -11.26 -0.89
CA ALA A 241 13.80 -11.32 -1.34
C ALA A 241 14.75 -11.46 -0.15
#